data_AF-A0A9Y2F0D3-F1
#
_entry.id   AF-A0A9Y2F0D3-F1
#
_cell.length_a   1.000
_cell.length_b   1.000
_cell.length_c   1.000
_cell.angle_alpha   90.00
_cell.angle_beta   90.00
_cell.angle_gamma   90.00
#
_symmetry.space_group_name_H-M   'P 1'
#
loop_
_entity.id
_entity.type
_entity.pdbx_description
1 polymer ?
#
loop_
_entity_poly.entity_id
_entity_poly.type
_entity_poly.pdbx_seq_one_letter_code
_entity_poly.pdbx_strand_id
1 'polypeptide(L)'
;MADTYYSACFTFCCTNAEMALLEEAFNAANDLNCELEPPAPSQELLAAFPPPDGGDPWSGLLAIFDDAKFPILGADLTGGNSFEEPTVSTPMISGTVDFQPWPIAELVRRCCKASLAKAPVCFEWAVTCSRARPGEFGGGRCVIFAVRIDIQSTGEALRVALDRPDRQYRFAGSSASARSSGSAAGRPEPAHQCAGIFPPPCVQGLARYRAAQITWHCWGEPVEWSDVIVMVDSSLSGEGSNADTPAPIWERILDACRTHLGPGQGSSPHYMVRLTNLDG
;
A
#
# COMPACT_ATOMS: atom_id res chain seq x y z
N MET A 1 -21.73 10.77 7.23
CA MET A 1 -20.28 10.86 7.47
C MET A 1 -19.70 9.46 7.31
N ALA A 2 -18.56 9.31 6.64
CA ALA A 2 -17.73 8.12 6.78
C ALA A 2 -16.58 8.53 7.70
N ASP A 3 -16.19 7.63 8.59
CA ASP A 3 -15.04 7.84 9.47
C ASP A 3 -13.82 7.36 8.71
N THR A 4 -12.75 8.14 8.74
CA THR A 4 -11.53 7.90 7.98
C THR A 4 -10.39 7.65 8.96
N TYR A 5 -9.69 6.53 8.80
CA TYR A 5 -8.67 6.05 9.71
C TYR A 5 -7.34 5.91 8.98
N TYR A 6 -6.29 6.40 9.61
CA TYR A 6 -4.91 6.20 9.17
C TYR A 6 -4.33 4.99 9.90
N SER A 7 -3.68 4.10 9.15
CA SER A 7 -3.05 2.91 9.71
C SER A 7 -1.69 2.66 9.09
N ALA A 8 -0.77 2.14 9.89
CA ALA A 8 0.55 1.69 9.44
C ALA A 8 1.13 0.71 10.45
N CYS A 9 2.08 -0.10 9.97
CA CYS A 9 2.85 -0.99 10.81
C CYS A 9 4.23 -1.19 10.18
N PHE A 10 5.28 -0.93 10.93
CA PHE A 10 6.64 -1.09 10.43
C PHE A 10 7.62 -1.38 11.56
N THR A 11 8.78 -1.89 11.17
CA THR A 11 9.89 -2.18 12.07
C THR A 11 11.21 -1.76 11.42
N PHE A 12 12.19 -1.46 12.26
CA PHE A 12 13.55 -1.15 11.85
C PHE A 12 14.51 -1.52 12.99
N CYS A 13 15.81 -1.54 12.72
CA CYS A 13 16.82 -1.73 13.75
C CYS A 13 17.32 -0.39 14.28
N CYS A 14 17.44 -0.28 15.60
CA CYS A 14 18.10 0.83 16.26
C CYS A 14 19.02 0.36 17.40
N THR A 15 19.75 1.29 18.01
CA THR A 15 20.51 0.99 19.23
C THR A 15 19.59 0.99 20.46
N ASN A 16 19.98 0.30 21.53
CA ASN A 16 19.20 0.27 22.78
C ASN A 16 18.95 1.68 23.37
N ALA A 17 19.91 2.61 23.22
CA ALA A 17 19.74 3.99 23.66
C ALA A 17 18.68 4.74 22.83
N GLU A 18 18.64 4.50 21.52
CA GLU A 18 17.62 5.10 20.65
C GLU A 18 16.24 4.49 20.90
N MET A 19 16.15 3.20 21.23
CA MET A 19 14.90 2.56 21.65
C MET A 19 14.36 3.19 22.94
N ALA A 20 15.19 3.33 23.97
CA ALA A 20 14.79 3.95 25.23
C ALA A 20 14.31 5.41 25.02
N LEU A 21 14.96 6.14 24.12
CA LEU A 21 14.57 7.50 23.77
C LEU A 21 13.23 7.58 23.01
N LEU A 22 12.94 6.59 22.15
CA LEU A 22 11.61 6.45 21.53
C LEU A 22 10.55 6.14 22.58
N GLU A 23 10.80 5.19 23.48
CA GLU A 23 9.88 4.83 24.57
C GLU A 23 9.54 6.04 25.44
N GLU A 24 10.55 6.82 25.84
CA GLU A 24 10.35 8.05 26.60
C GLU A 24 9.46 9.04 25.86
N ALA A 25 9.72 9.28 24.56
CA ALA A 25 8.93 10.21 23.76
C ALA A 25 7.48 9.74 23.54
N PHE A 26 7.27 8.43 23.32
CA PHE A 26 5.93 7.83 23.17
C PHE A 26 5.14 7.95 24.47
N ASN A 27 5.75 7.61 25.60
CA ASN A 27 5.10 7.71 26.91
C ASN A 27 4.75 9.16 27.25
N ALA A 28 5.68 10.09 27.01
CA ALA A 28 5.43 11.51 27.25
C ALA A 28 4.30 12.06 26.38
N ALA A 29 4.25 11.71 25.08
CA ALA A 29 3.15 12.12 24.20
C ALA A 29 1.80 11.55 24.69
N ASN A 30 1.77 10.30 25.13
CA ASN A 30 0.56 9.68 25.67
C ASN A 30 0.09 10.36 26.97
N ASP A 31 1.01 10.61 27.91
CA ASP A 31 0.69 11.28 29.18
C ASP A 31 0.16 12.69 28.92
N LEU A 32 0.84 13.48 28.08
CA LEU A 32 0.40 14.83 27.70
C LEU A 32 -0.97 14.83 27.03
N ASN A 33 -1.24 13.88 26.14
CA ASN A 33 -2.56 13.73 25.51
C ASN A 33 -3.66 13.33 26.50
N CYS A 34 -3.30 12.62 27.58
CA CYS A 34 -4.22 12.25 28.65
C CYS A 34 -4.35 13.35 29.74
N GLU A 35 -3.78 14.53 29.52
CA GLU A 35 -3.68 15.62 30.50
C GLU A 35 -2.96 15.19 31.80
N LEU A 36 -2.06 14.21 31.71
CA LEU A 36 -1.19 13.77 32.78
C LEU A 36 0.15 14.50 32.72
N GLU A 37 0.82 14.63 33.87
CA GLU A 37 2.17 15.19 33.95
C GLU A 37 3.20 14.08 33.71
N PRO A 38 3.96 14.10 32.60
CA PRO A 38 4.99 13.10 32.35
C PRO A 38 6.18 13.28 33.30
N PRO A 39 6.97 12.21 33.55
CA PRO A 39 8.25 12.34 34.27
C PRO A 39 9.17 13.34 33.57
N ALA A 40 9.98 14.07 34.33
CA ALA A 40 10.90 15.07 33.75
C ALA A 40 11.76 14.46 32.61
N PRO A 41 11.91 15.16 31.46
CA PRO A 41 12.57 14.60 30.30
C PRO A 41 14.07 14.41 30.54
N SER A 42 14.62 13.36 29.93
CA SER A 42 16.05 13.08 29.91
C SER A 42 16.82 14.18 29.17
N GLN A 43 18.13 14.26 29.44
CA GLN A 43 19.00 15.20 28.72
C GLN A 43 19.09 14.85 27.24
N GLU A 44 19.03 13.56 26.93
CA GLU A 44 19.01 13.01 25.58
C GLU A 44 17.74 13.44 24.84
N LEU A 45 16.57 13.41 25.50
CA LEU A 45 15.31 13.87 24.90
C LEU A 45 15.30 15.37 24.69
N LEU A 46 15.76 16.16 25.66
CA LEU A 46 15.93 17.61 25.51
C LEU A 46 16.90 17.97 24.38
N ALA A 47 17.96 17.18 24.17
CA ALA A 47 18.88 17.38 23.06
C ALA A 47 18.27 16.99 21.70
N ALA A 48 17.35 16.04 21.67
CA ALA A 48 16.60 15.66 20.47
C ALA A 48 15.49 16.68 20.14
N PHE A 49 14.86 17.24 21.17
CA PHE A 49 13.73 18.16 21.10
C PHE A 49 13.99 19.42 21.95
N PRO A 50 14.91 20.30 21.51
CA PRO A 50 15.24 21.49 22.29
C PRO A 50 14.02 22.41 22.39
N PRO A 51 13.68 22.92 23.60
CA PRO A 51 12.58 23.87 23.77
C PRO A 51 12.93 25.19 23.07
N PRO A 52 12.07 25.72 22.18
CA PRO A 52 12.41 26.90 21.36
C PRO A 52 12.78 28.14 22.18
N ASP A 53 12.08 28.37 23.31
CA ASP A 53 12.21 29.57 24.12
C ASP A 53 12.76 29.29 25.54
N GLY A 54 13.27 28.08 25.79
CA GLY A 54 13.79 27.67 27.11
C GLY A 54 12.73 27.61 28.23
N GLY A 55 11.44 27.68 27.86
CA GLY A 55 10.30 27.58 28.77
C GLY A 55 9.93 26.13 29.08
N ASP A 56 8.71 25.74 28.69
CA ASP A 56 8.22 24.37 28.88
C ASP A 56 9.18 23.34 28.24
N PRO A 57 9.73 22.40 29.01
CA PRO A 57 10.68 21.41 28.49
C PRO A 57 10.06 20.50 27.41
N TRP A 58 8.73 20.38 27.34
CA TRP A 58 8.03 19.58 26.33
C TRP A 58 7.72 20.32 25.05
N SER A 59 7.86 21.65 25.02
CA SER A 59 7.53 22.48 23.86
C SER A 59 8.26 22.06 22.58
N GLY A 60 9.50 21.56 22.71
CA GLY A 60 10.27 21.03 21.57
C GLY A 60 9.67 19.75 20.99
N LEU A 61 9.12 18.87 21.84
CA LEU A 61 8.41 17.64 21.42
C LEU A 61 7.06 18.00 20.83
N LEU A 62 6.29 18.86 21.50
CA LEU A 62 4.95 19.28 21.06
C LEU A 62 4.96 19.99 19.70
N ALA A 63 6.07 20.62 19.33
CA ALA A 63 6.23 21.29 18.04
C ALA A 63 6.20 20.36 16.81
N ILE A 64 6.26 19.03 16.97
CA ILE A 64 6.15 18.10 15.84
C ILE A 64 4.69 17.75 15.47
N PHE A 65 3.74 18.09 16.33
CA PHE A 65 2.32 17.82 16.15
C PHE A 65 1.61 19.03 15.53
N ASP A 66 0.60 18.78 14.70
CA ASP A 66 -0.24 19.84 14.14
C ASP A 66 -1.09 20.53 15.23
N ASP A 67 -1.53 19.76 16.24
CA ASP A 67 -2.18 20.28 17.44
C ASP A 67 -1.38 19.89 18.70
N ALA A 68 -0.63 20.87 19.23
CA ALA A 68 0.16 20.70 20.44
C ALA A 68 -0.69 20.40 21.70
N LYS A 69 -2.01 20.62 21.68
CA LYS A 69 -2.89 20.30 22.82
C LYS A 69 -3.32 18.85 22.85
N PHE A 70 -3.30 18.19 21.69
CA PHE A 70 -3.66 16.79 21.52
C PHE A 70 -2.54 16.07 20.76
N PRO A 71 -1.37 15.85 21.41
CA PRO A 71 -0.20 15.23 20.79
C PRO A 71 -0.38 13.73 20.57
N ILE A 72 -1.34 13.37 19.72
CA ILE A 72 -1.72 11.99 19.42
C ILE A 72 -0.73 11.44 18.39
N LEU A 73 -0.11 10.29 18.67
CA LEU A 73 0.67 9.55 17.69
C LEU A 73 -0.19 8.57 16.88
N GLY A 74 -1.29 8.07 17.47
CA GLY A 74 -2.17 7.07 16.88
C GLY A 74 -1.45 5.74 16.61
N ALA A 75 -0.42 5.44 17.40
CA ALA A 75 0.39 4.24 17.26
C ALA A 75 0.93 3.79 18.62
N ASP A 76 1.10 2.48 18.75
CA ASP A 76 1.81 1.85 19.84
C ASP A 76 3.26 1.57 19.43
N LEU A 77 4.19 1.72 20.38
CA LEU A 77 5.57 1.27 20.27
C LEU A 77 5.73 -0.04 21.04
N THR A 78 6.17 -1.07 20.34
CA THR A 78 6.51 -2.38 20.92
C THR A 78 7.88 -2.83 20.40
N GLY A 79 8.32 -4.03 20.80
CA GLY A 79 9.63 -4.56 20.45
C GLY A 79 10.62 -4.44 21.61
N GLY A 80 11.90 -4.61 21.31
CA GLY A 80 12.94 -4.59 22.34
C GLY A 80 14.28 -5.10 21.82
N ASN A 81 15.16 -5.40 22.78
CA ASN A 81 16.52 -5.84 22.49
C ASN A 81 16.54 -7.20 21.77
N SER A 82 17.42 -7.32 20.79
CA SER A 82 17.68 -8.59 20.12
C SER A 82 18.43 -9.53 21.05
N PHE A 83 17.98 -10.79 21.09
CA PHE A 83 18.69 -11.87 21.78
C PHE A 83 19.99 -12.26 21.05
N GLU A 84 20.01 -12.13 19.72
CA GLU A 84 21.14 -12.52 18.88
C GLU A 84 22.20 -11.40 18.82
N GLU A 85 21.77 -10.15 18.86
CA GLU A 85 22.62 -8.96 18.83
C GLU A 85 22.29 -8.02 19.99
N PRO A 86 22.88 -8.20 21.19
CA PRO A 86 22.47 -7.48 22.42
C PRO A 86 22.58 -5.95 22.37
N THR A 87 23.29 -5.41 21.38
CA THR A 87 23.45 -3.96 21.16
C THR A 87 22.41 -3.36 20.22
N VAL A 88 21.52 -4.19 19.66
CA VAL A 88 20.49 -3.82 18.70
C VAL A 88 19.12 -4.05 19.31
N SER A 89 18.22 -3.08 19.10
CA SER A 89 16.80 -3.22 19.37
C SER A 89 16.02 -3.17 18.05
N THR A 90 14.86 -3.81 18.04
CA THR A 90 13.95 -3.84 16.88
C THR A 90 12.61 -3.26 17.29
N PRO A 91 12.44 -1.92 17.28
CA PRO A 91 11.13 -1.29 17.47
C PRO A 91 10.12 -1.75 16.42
N MET A 92 8.89 -1.93 16.86
CA MET A 92 7.72 -2.11 16.03
C MET A 92 6.72 -1.01 16.37
N ILE A 93 6.44 -0.13 15.40
CA ILE A 93 5.46 0.94 15.53
C ILE A 93 4.24 0.55 14.73
N SER A 94 3.08 0.48 15.38
CA SER A 94 1.84 0.04 14.75
C SER A 94 0.64 0.84 15.24
N GLY A 95 -0.23 1.24 14.30
CA GLY A 95 -1.48 1.93 14.60
C GLY A 95 -2.53 1.60 13.57
N THR A 96 -3.78 1.47 14.01
CA THR A 96 -4.93 1.16 13.15
C THR A 96 -5.96 2.28 13.09
N VAL A 97 -5.85 3.25 13.99
CA VAL A 97 -6.76 4.39 14.14
C VAL A 97 -5.90 5.63 14.39
N ASP A 98 -6.12 6.68 13.61
CA ASP A 98 -5.48 7.98 13.73
C ASP A 98 -3.94 7.98 13.73
N PHE A 99 -3.30 6.98 13.10
CA PHE A 99 -1.84 6.95 12.92
C PHE A 99 -1.36 8.26 12.30
N GLN A 100 -0.36 8.92 12.91
CA GLN A 100 0.16 10.21 12.46
C GLN A 100 1.52 10.05 11.77
N PRO A 101 1.60 10.00 10.41
CA PRO A 101 2.84 9.70 9.72
C PRO A 101 3.94 10.72 9.96
N TRP A 102 3.60 12.01 10.02
CA TRP A 102 4.59 13.08 10.15
C TRP A 102 5.19 13.15 11.57
N PRO A 103 4.40 13.25 12.67
CA PRO A 103 4.92 13.15 14.03
C PRO A 103 5.78 11.91 14.27
N ILE A 104 5.34 10.73 13.83
CA ILE A 104 6.10 9.48 13.97
C ILE A 104 7.42 9.56 13.21
N ALA A 105 7.42 10.12 12.00
CA ALA A 105 8.63 10.28 11.21
C ALA A 105 9.64 11.24 11.88
N GLU A 106 9.18 12.35 12.46
CA GLU A 106 10.04 13.28 13.21
C GLU A 106 10.58 12.65 14.51
N LEU A 107 9.78 11.85 15.23
CA LEU A 107 10.25 11.08 16.38
C LEU A 107 11.42 10.17 15.99
N VAL A 108 11.22 9.31 14.98
CA VAL A 108 12.29 8.41 14.51
C VAL A 108 13.49 9.22 14.01
N ARG A 109 13.28 10.33 13.28
CA ARG A 109 14.39 11.16 12.78
C ARG A 109 15.26 11.73 13.88
N ARG A 110 14.64 12.22 14.96
CA ARG A 110 15.35 12.91 16.04
C ARG A 110 15.91 11.94 17.08
N CYS A 111 15.20 10.86 17.38
CA CYS A 111 15.64 9.86 18.35
C CYS A 111 16.68 8.90 17.76
N CYS A 112 16.59 8.52 16.48
CA CYS A 112 17.41 7.44 15.91
C CYS A 112 18.56 7.93 15.00
N LYS A 113 19.27 8.98 15.42
CA LYS A 113 20.32 9.61 14.60
C LYS A 113 21.46 8.67 14.21
N ALA A 114 21.90 7.79 15.11
CA ALA A 114 23.01 6.87 14.84
C ALA A 114 22.59 5.76 13.86
N SER A 115 21.34 5.32 13.95
CA SER A 115 20.78 4.33 13.04
C SER A 115 20.48 4.90 11.66
N LEU A 116 19.94 6.12 11.60
CA LEU A 116 19.67 6.83 10.34
C LEU A 116 20.94 7.27 9.59
N ALA A 117 22.07 7.38 10.29
CA ALA A 117 23.37 7.56 9.65
C ALA A 117 23.83 6.32 8.85
N LYS A 118 23.30 5.12 9.17
CA LYS A 118 23.63 3.86 8.49
C LYS A 118 22.67 3.57 7.34
N ALA A 119 21.37 3.69 7.58
CA ALA A 119 20.34 3.42 6.58
C ALA A 119 19.06 4.23 6.85
N PRO A 120 18.32 4.63 5.81
CA PRO A 120 17.01 5.25 5.99
C PRO A 120 16.01 4.24 6.54
N VAL A 121 15.02 4.76 7.29
CA VAL A 121 13.84 3.99 7.72
C VAL A 121 12.69 4.34 6.78
N CYS A 122 11.89 3.37 6.39
CA CYS A 122 10.72 3.62 5.56
C CYS A 122 9.50 2.86 6.06
N PHE A 123 8.32 3.42 5.79
CA PHE A 123 7.07 2.76 6.03
C PHE A 123 6.01 3.23 5.04
N GLU A 124 4.98 2.42 4.89
CA GLU A 124 3.77 2.76 4.16
C GLU A 124 2.64 2.99 5.16
N TRP A 125 1.70 3.86 4.81
CA TRP A 125 0.45 3.99 5.55
C TRP A 125 -0.72 3.82 4.59
N ALA A 126 -1.85 3.39 5.14
CA ALA A 126 -3.11 3.30 4.45
C ALA A 126 -4.11 4.28 5.05
N VAL A 127 -5.00 4.77 4.20
CA VAL A 127 -6.21 5.47 4.61
C VAL A 127 -7.38 4.52 4.36
N THR A 128 -8.05 4.14 5.43
CA THR A 128 -9.22 3.26 5.42
C THR A 128 -10.45 4.03 5.88
N CYS A 129 -11.64 3.53 5.58
CA CYS A 129 -12.88 4.24 5.91
C CYS A 129 -13.98 3.27 6.35
N SER A 130 -14.86 3.72 7.26
CA SER A 130 -16.00 2.92 7.74
C SER A 130 -17.05 2.63 6.65
N ARG A 131 -17.02 3.37 5.53
CA ARG A 131 -17.90 3.19 4.38
C ARG A 131 -17.18 3.52 3.08
N ALA A 132 -17.26 2.62 2.09
CA ALA A 132 -16.69 2.86 0.77
C ALA A 132 -17.33 4.09 0.10
N ARG A 133 -16.53 5.13 -0.11
CA ARG A 133 -16.93 6.37 -0.79
C ARG A 133 -15.82 6.83 -1.74
N PRO A 134 -16.17 7.47 -2.87
CA PRO A 134 -15.17 8.04 -3.77
C PRO A 134 -14.24 9.01 -3.04
N GLY A 135 -12.93 8.82 -3.19
CA GLY A 135 -11.90 9.71 -2.63
C GLY A 135 -11.51 9.46 -1.17
N GLU A 136 -12.16 8.53 -0.46
CA GLU A 136 -11.86 8.25 0.96
C GLU A 136 -10.78 7.17 1.16
N PHE A 137 -10.38 6.47 0.09
CA PHE A 137 -9.26 5.52 0.14
C PHE A 137 -7.98 6.19 -0.32
N GLY A 138 -6.88 5.79 0.30
CA GLY A 138 -5.58 6.33 -0.02
C GLY A 138 -4.50 5.73 0.85
N GLY A 139 -3.45 6.51 1.07
CA GLY A 139 -2.28 6.08 1.80
C GLY A 139 -1.06 6.83 1.31
N GLY A 140 0.10 6.21 1.46
CA GLY A 140 1.34 6.74 0.94
C GLY A 140 2.56 6.06 1.53
N ARG A 141 3.71 6.68 1.29
CA ARG A 141 5.03 6.22 1.76
C ARG A 141 5.77 7.33 2.49
N CYS A 142 6.48 6.94 3.53
CA CYS A 142 7.37 7.81 4.29
C CYS A 142 8.77 7.22 4.20
N VAL A 143 9.75 8.05 3.88
CA VAL A 143 11.17 7.70 3.93
C VAL A 143 11.89 8.71 4.81
N ILE A 144 12.45 8.22 5.89
CA ILE A 144 13.12 8.99 6.92
C ILE A 144 14.63 8.87 6.68
N PHE A 145 15.25 9.99 6.33
CA PHE A 145 16.70 10.12 6.24
C PHE A 145 17.21 10.89 7.47
N ALA A 146 18.51 10.81 7.75
CA ALA A 146 19.12 11.51 8.89
C ALA A 146 18.82 13.03 8.92
N VAL A 147 18.71 13.67 7.75
CA VAL A 147 18.57 15.13 7.62
C VAL A 147 17.24 15.58 7.01
N ARG A 148 16.37 14.66 6.56
CA ARG A 148 15.11 15.01 5.92
C ARG A 148 14.09 13.88 5.99
N ILE A 149 12.82 14.22 5.84
CA ILE A 149 11.72 13.28 5.66
C ILE A 149 11.16 13.51 4.26
N ASP A 150 10.97 12.42 3.51
CA ASP A 150 10.23 12.41 2.25
C ASP A 150 8.91 11.68 2.48
N ILE A 151 7.81 12.43 2.42
CA ILE A 151 6.45 11.91 2.61
C ILE A 151 5.65 12.16 1.34
N GLN A 152 5.03 11.11 0.80
CA GLN A 152 4.23 11.20 -0.41
C GLN A 152 2.91 10.46 -0.22
N SER A 153 1.79 11.15 -0.49
CA SER A 153 0.48 10.51 -0.52
C SER A 153 0.18 9.90 -1.89
N THR A 154 -0.59 8.81 -1.91
CA THR A 154 -1.09 8.23 -3.17
C THR A 154 -2.03 9.20 -3.89
N GLY A 155 -2.76 10.05 -3.17
CA GLY A 155 -3.61 11.11 -3.74
C GLY A 155 -2.79 12.17 -4.50
N GLU A 156 -1.68 12.63 -3.94
CA GLU A 156 -0.77 13.54 -4.64
C GLU A 156 -0.12 12.86 -5.84
N ALA A 157 0.35 11.61 -5.68
CA ALA A 157 0.92 10.84 -6.79
C ALA A 157 -0.07 10.66 -7.94
N LEU A 158 -1.35 10.40 -7.63
CA LEU A 158 -2.43 10.32 -8.60
C LEU A 158 -2.67 11.67 -9.29
N ARG A 159 -2.75 12.77 -8.52
CA ARG A 159 -2.89 14.12 -9.08
C ARG A 159 -1.74 14.45 -10.05
N VAL A 160 -0.50 14.18 -9.64
CA VAL A 160 0.68 14.36 -10.49
C VAL A 160 0.61 13.49 -11.75
N ALA A 161 0.08 12.27 -11.65
CA ALA A 161 -0.09 11.41 -12.82
C ALA A 161 -1.15 11.96 -13.80
N LEU A 162 -2.23 12.54 -13.29
CA LEU A 162 -3.30 13.16 -14.09
C LEU A 162 -2.85 14.49 -14.73
N ASP A 163 -2.00 15.25 -14.06
CA ASP A 163 -1.48 16.53 -14.55
C ASP A 163 -0.34 16.34 -15.58
N ARG A 164 0.17 15.11 -15.76
CA ARG A 164 1.20 14.84 -16.77
C ARG A 164 0.56 14.91 -18.16
N PRO A 165 1.07 15.77 -19.07
CA PRO A 165 0.65 15.71 -20.45
C PRO A 165 0.97 14.33 -21.00
N ASP A 166 0.07 13.76 -21.80
CA ASP A 166 0.31 12.54 -22.55
C ASP A 166 1.66 12.71 -23.26
N ARG A 167 2.70 12.04 -22.73
CA ARG A 167 3.92 11.86 -23.50
C ARG A 167 3.46 11.04 -24.68
N GLN A 168 3.29 11.70 -25.83
CA GLN A 168 3.11 11.06 -27.13
C GLN A 168 3.95 9.79 -27.13
N TYR A 169 3.27 8.66 -27.11
CA TYR A 169 3.87 7.37 -27.36
C TYR A 169 4.45 7.45 -28.76
N ARG A 170 5.71 7.89 -28.87
CA ARG A 170 6.49 7.73 -30.09
C ARG A 170 6.84 6.26 -30.14
N PHE A 171 6.00 5.48 -30.80
CA PHE A 171 6.42 4.19 -31.34
C PHE A 171 7.57 4.47 -32.31
N ALA A 172 8.80 4.41 -31.81
CA ALA A 172 9.95 4.19 -32.65
C ALA A 172 9.78 2.78 -33.21
N GLY A 173 9.26 2.67 -34.43
CA GLY A 173 9.25 1.44 -35.19
C GLY A 173 10.69 0.97 -35.36
N SER A 174 11.13 0.05 -34.51
CA SER A 174 12.40 -0.66 -34.66
C SER A 174 12.08 -2.02 -35.27
N SER A 175 12.20 -2.09 -36.60
CA SER A 175 12.38 -3.35 -37.31
C SER A 175 13.70 -3.99 -36.87
N ALA A 176 13.63 -5.16 -36.23
CA ALA A 176 14.78 -6.07 -36.15
C ALA A 176 14.33 -7.52 -35.99
N SER A 177 14.56 -8.27 -37.06
CA SER A 177 14.61 -9.74 -37.10
C SER A 177 15.74 -10.24 -36.21
N ALA A 178 15.51 -11.29 -35.39
CA ALA A 178 16.51 -12.32 -35.14
C ALA A 178 15.92 -13.57 -34.46
N ARG A 179 16.47 -14.70 -34.87
CA ARG A 179 16.07 -16.09 -34.62
C ARG A 179 16.47 -16.60 -33.23
N SER A 180 15.62 -17.50 -32.74
CA SER A 180 15.81 -18.69 -31.88
C SER A 180 17.15 -19.00 -31.17
N SER A 181 16.95 -19.49 -29.93
CA SER A 181 17.51 -20.71 -29.29
C SER A 181 18.50 -20.51 -28.14
N GLY A 182 18.19 -21.12 -26.97
CA GLY A 182 19.14 -21.32 -25.88
C GLY A 182 18.55 -21.37 -24.46
N SER A 183 18.00 -22.53 -24.08
CA SER A 183 17.97 -23.16 -22.74
C SER A 183 18.12 -22.32 -21.46
N ALA A 184 17.12 -22.39 -20.57
CA ALA A 184 17.31 -22.25 -19.12
C ALA A 184 16.31 -23.12 -18.35
N ALA A 185 16.86 -23.98 -17.49
CA ALA A 185 16.12 -24.80 -16.54
C ALA A 185 15.56 -23.97 -15.37
N GLY A 186 14.39 -24.39 -14.86
CA GLY A 186 13.92 -24.11 -13.50
C GLY A 186 13.35 -22.71 -13.21
N ARG A 187 12.06 -22.50 -13.49
CA ARG A 187 11.22 -21.44 -12.89
C ARG A 187 9.76 -21.89 -12.78
N PRO A 188 9.00 -21.37 -11.79
CA PRO A 188 7.64 -21.80 -11.48
C PRO A 188 6.67 -21.50 -12.64
N GLU A 189 5.64 -22.34 -12.78
CA GLU A 189 4.71 -22.35 -13.92
C GLU A 189 4.04 -20.99 -14.19
N PRO A 190 3.90 -20.58 -15.47
CA PRO A 190 3.20 -19.36 -15.85
C PRO A 190 1.69 -19.57 -15.89
N ALA A 191 0.94 -18.54 -15.51
CA ALA A 191 -0.49 -18.42 -15.76
C ALA A 191 -0.80 -18.72 -17.24
N HIS A 192 -1.67 -19.69 -17.49
CA HIS A 192 -2.08 -20.08 -18.84
C HIS A 192 -2.80 -18.91 -19.53
N GLN A 193 -2.14 -18.31 -20.51
CA GLN A 193 -2.69 -17.26 -21.36
C GLN A 193 -3.39 -17.93 -22.56
N CYS A 194 -4.72 -17.95 -22.55
CA CYS A 194 -5.52 -18.46 -23.66
C CYS A 194 -5.75 -17.33 -24.66
N ALA A 195 -5.01 -17.35 -25.77
CA ALA A 195 -5.17 -16.41 -26.87
C ALA A 195 -6.22 -16.90 -27.89
N GLY A 196 -7.03 -15.99 -28.43
CA GLY A 196 -7.75 -16.19 -29.70
C GLY A 196 -9.19 -16.72 -29.66
N ILE A 197 -9.90 -16.66 -28.51
CA ILE A 197 -11.22 -17.32 -28.38
C ILE A 197 -12.42 -16.37 -28.66
N PHE A 198 -12.24 -15.04 -28.62
CA PHE A 198 -13.37 -14.10 -28.71
C PHE A 198 -13.24 -13.08 -29.85
N PRO A 199 -14.20 -13.03 -30.79
CA PRO A 199 -14.26 -11.94 -31.77
C PRO A 199 -14.78 -10.63 -31.12
N PRO A 200 -14.41 -9.45 -31.67
CA PRO A 200 -14.67 -8.12 -31.08
C PRO A 200 -16.10 -7.81 -30.59
N PRO A 201 -17.19 -8.31 -31.22
CA PRO A 201 -18.55 -8.01 -30.79
C PRO A 201 -18.90 -8.59 -29.41
N CYS A 202 -18.24 -9.68 -29.00
CA CYS A 202 -18.55 -10.39 -27.76
C CYS A 202 -18.03 -9.64 -26.53
N VAL A 203 -16.86 -9.01 -26.63
CA VAL A 203 -16.23 -8.24 -25.54
C VAL A 203 -16.95 -6.90 -25.33
N GLN A 204 -17.43 -6.27 -26.40
CA GLN A 204 -18.23 -5.05 -26.33
C GLN A 204 -19.60 -5.26 -25.64
N GLY A 205 -20.17 -6.47 -25.72
CA GLY A 205 -21.41 -6.81 -25.03
C GLY A 205 -21.24 -6.93 -23.51
N LEU A 206 -20.11 -7.48 -23.05
CA LEU A 206 -19.83 -7.67 -21.63
C LEU A 206 -19.55 -6.34 -20.91
N ALA A 207 -18.85 -5.43 -21.58
CA ALA A 207 -18.49 -4.11 -21.05
C ALA A 207 -19.69 -3.17 -20.82
N ARG A 208 -20.89 -3.53 -21.33
CA ARG A 208 -22.12 -2.74 -21.17
C ARG A 208 -22.95 -3.12 -19.93
N TYR A 209 -22.59 -4.17 -19.21
CA TYR A 209 -23.31 -4.61 -18.00
C TYR A 209 -22.87 -3.84 -16.75
N ARG A 210 -23.84 -3.22 -16.06
CA ARG A 210 -23.64 -2.26 -14.95
C ARG A 210 -23.41 -2.92 -13.58
N ALA A 211 -22.32 -3.64 -13.42
CA ALA A 211 -21.78 -3.97 -12.10
C ALA A 211 -20.29 -3.64 -12.08
N ALA A 212 -19.87 -2.78 -11.16
CA ALA A 212 -18.49 -2.34 -11.05
C ALA A 212 -17.58 -3.51 -10.66
N GLN A 213 -16.54 -3.76 -11.45
CA GLN A 213 -15.53 -4.76 -11.17
C GLN A 213 -14.14 -4.12 -11.26
N ILE A 214 -13.64 -3.73 -10.08
CA ILE A 214 -12.27 -3.27 -9.77
C ILE A 214 -11.95 -1.79 -10.10
N THR A 215 -11.25 -1.15 -9.16
CA THR A 215 -10.95 0.29 -8.98
C THR A 215 -9.89 0.89 -9.93
N TRP A 216 -9.77 0.41 -11.18
CA TRP A 216 -8.83 0.95 -12.17
C TRP A 216 -9.48 1.50 -13.45
N HIS A 217 -10.79 1.77 -13.43
CA HIS A 217 -11.49 2.29 -14.61
C HIS A 217 -12.10 3.67 -14.35
N CYS A 218 -11.60 4.67 -15.07
CA CYS A 218 -12.50 5.72 -15.55
C CYS A 218 -13.51 5.03 -16.50
N TRP A 219 -14.79 5.34 -16.33
CA TRP A 219 -15.83 4.94 -17.27
C TRP A 219 -15.51 5.50 -18.66
N GLY A 220 -15.55 4.65 -19.70
CA GLY A 220 -15.28 5.03 -21.09
C GLY A 220 -15.76 3.94 -22.06
N GLU A 221 -15.86 4.27 -23.35
CA GLU A 221 -16.16 3.28 -24.38
C GLU A 221 -15.01 2.25 -24.45
N PRO A 222 -15.31 0.94 -24.51
CA PRO A 222 -14.28 -0.10 -24.61
C PRO A 222 -13.36 0.17 -25.80
N VAL A 223 -12.05 0.14 -25.56
CA VAL A 223 -11.02 0.23 -26.61
C VAL A 223 -10.39 -1.14 -26.86
N GLU A 224 -9.59 -1.25 -27.91
CA GLU A 224 -8.89 -2.51 -28.26
C GLU A 224 -7.93 -3.00 -27.16
N TRP A 225 -7.53 -2.13 -26.23
CA TRP A 225 -6.66 -2.44 -25.09
C TRP A 225 -7.43 -2.68 -23.78
N SER A 226 -8.76 -2.71 -23.81
CA SER A 226 -9.58 -2.95 -22.63
C SER A 226 -9.61 -4.44 -22.29
N ASP A 227 -9.09 -4.79 -21.11
CA ASP A 227 -9.20 -6.12 -20.53
C ASP A 227 -10.38 -6.18 -19.54
N VAL A 228 -11.07 -7.31 -19.49
CA VAL A 228 -12.13 -7.59 -18.52
C VAL A 228 -11.73 -8.80 -17.69
N ILE A 229 -11.74 -8.67 -16.36
CA ILE A 229 -11.53 -9.79 -15.45
C ILE A 229 -12.89 -10.29 -14.97
N VAL A 230 -13.14 -11.59 -15.08
CA VAL A 230 -14.29 -12.26 -14.49
C VAL A 230 -13.83 -13.32 -13.49
N MET A 231 -14.59 -13.51 -12.41
CA MET A 231 -14.34 -14.57 -11.44
C MET A 231 -15.30 -15.74 -11.70
N VAL A 232 -14.75 -16.91 -11.95
CA VAL A 232 -15.49 -18.15 -12.22
C VAL A 232 -15.40 -19.05 -11.00
N ASP A 233 -16.53 -19.64 -10.58
CA ASP A 233 -16.52 -20.60 -9.49
C ASP A 233 -15.66 -21.83 -9.79
N SER A 234 -14.94 -22.31 -8.77
CA SER A 234 -14.00 -23.42 -8.93
C SER A 234 -14.68 -24.76 -9.22
N SER A 235 -15.99 -24.86 -8.99
CA SER A 235 -16.82 -26.00 -9.42
C SER A 235 -17.12 -26.00 -10.93
N LEU A 236 -16.92 -24.88 -11.63
CA LEU A 236 -17.25 -24.69 -13.05
C LEU A 236 -18.71 -25.05 -13.40
N SER A 237 -19.60 -24.94 -12.41
CA SER A 237 -21.02 -25.35 -12.48
C SER A 237 -21.93 -24.34 -13.19
N GLY A 238 -21.41 -23.16 -13.52
CA GLY A 238 -22.20 -22.06 -14.08
C GLY A 238 -22.25 -20.82 -13.19
N GLU A 239 -21.76 -20.89 -11.96
CA GLU A 239 -21.74 -19.77 -11.03
C GLU A 239 -20.45 -18.93 -11.14
N GLY A 240 -20.56 -17.62 -10.89
CA GLY A 240 -19.44 -16.67 -10.93
C GLY A 240 -19.89 -15.22 -10.86
N SER A 241 -18.94 -14.29 -10.75
CA SER A 241 -19.20 -12.86 -10.53
C SER A 241 -19.96 -12.17 -11.67
N ASN A 242 -20.10 -12.84 -12.82
CA ASN A 242 -20.70 -12.32 -14.04
C ASN A 242 -21.61 -13.36 -14.72
N ALA A 243 -22.20 -14.29 -13.96
CA ALA A 243 -23.14 -15.28 -14.50
C ALA A 243 -24.38 -14.63 -15.17
N ASP A 244 -24.67 -13.36 -14.85
CA ASP A 244 -25.72 -12.56 -15.49
C ASP A 244 -25.36 -12.03 -16.91
N THR A 245 -24.14 -12.32 -17.40
CA THR A 245 -23.76 -12.00 -18.78
C THR A 245 -24.52 -12.86 -19.78
N PRO A 246 -24.67 -12.43 -21.06
CA PRO A 246 -25.41 -13.22 -22.04
C PRO A 246 -24.90 -14.66 -22.09
N ALA A 247 -25.81 -15.62 -21.90
CA ALA A 247 -25.49 -17.04 -21.74
C ALA A 247 -24.46 -17.59 -22.76
N PRO A 248 -24.50 -17.23 -24.06
CA PRO A 248 -23.51 -17.72 -25.02
C PRO A 248 -22.06 -17.28 -24.74
N ILE A 249 -21.86 -16.15 -24.06
CA ILE A 249 -20.54 -15.64 -23.70
C ILE A 249 -20.06 -16.31 -22.41
N TRP A 250 -20.95 -16.43 -21.42
CA TRP A 250 -20.64 -17.09 -20.16
C TRP A 250 -20.28 -18.56 -20.35
N GLU A 251 -21.05 -19.30 -21.16
CA GLU A 251 -20.76 -20.70 -21.46
C GLU A 251 -19.41 -20.88 -22.16
N ARG A 252 -19.00 -19.96 -23.04
CA ARG A 252 -17.67 -20.00 -23.67
C ARG A 252 -16.54 -19.82 -22.66
N ILE A 253 -16.74 -18.98 -21.65
CA ILE A 253 -15.77 -18.77 -20.58
C ILE A 253 -15.65 -20.05 -19.74
N LEU A 254 -16.78 -20.68 -19.39
CA LEU A 254 -16.81 -21.94 -18.66
C LEU A 254 -16.17 -23.07 -19.45
N ASP A 255 -16.45 -23.19 -20.74
CA ASP A 255 -15.87 -24.21 -21.61
C ASP A 255 -14.35 -24.06 -21.75
N ALA A 256 -13.86 -22.83 -21.89
CA ALA A 256 -12.42 -22.55 -21.86
C ALA A 256 -11.81 -22.98 -20.51
N CYS A 257 -12.45 -22.62 -19.39
CA CYS A 257 -11.99 -23.04 -18.07
C CYS A 257 -11.98 -24.56 -17.90
N ARG A 258 -13.04 -25.27 -18.31
CA ARG A 258 -13.11 -26.75 -18.26
C ARG A 258 -12.04 -27.40 -19.12
N THR A 259 -11.78 -26.84 -20.31
CA THR A 259 -10.77 -27.34 -21.25
C THR A 259 -9.36 -27.20 -20.69
N HIS A 260 -9.05 -26.08 -20.05
CA HIS A 260 -7.69 -25.76 -19.61
C HIS A 260 -7.38 -26.14 -18.16
N LEU A 261 -8.38 -26.19 -17.28
CA LEU A 261 -8.21 -26.45 -15.85
C LEU A 261 -8.66 -27.86 -15.43
N GLY A 262 -9.41 -28.57 -16.29
CA GLY A 262 -9.96 -29.90 -16.00
C GLY A 262 -11.22 -29.87 -15.12
N PRO A 263 -11.76 -31.05 -14.71
CA PRO A 263 -12.95 -31.11 -13.85
C PRO A 263 -12.65 -30.48 -12.47
N GLY A 264 -13.52 -29.55 -12.05
CA GLY A 264 -13.31 -28.65 -10.91
C GLY A 264 -12.97 -29.36 -9.60
N GLN A 265 -11.92 -28.88 -8.93
CA GLN A 265 -11.60 -29.27 -7.55
C GLN A 265 -12.33 -28.29 -6.63
N GLY A 266 -13.50 -28.71 -6.11
CA GLY A 266 -14.45 -27.90 -5.31
C GLY A 266 -13.96 -27.42 -3.94
N SER A 267 -12.68 -27.06 -3.82
CA SER A 267 -12.06 -26.50 -2.61
C SER A 267 -11.16 -25.29 -2.88
N SER A 268 -11.00 -24.84 -4.14
CA SER A 268 -10.14 -23.70 -4.49
C SER A 268 -10.91 -22.37 -4.50
N PRO A 269 -10.25 -21.22 -4.19
CA PRO A 269 -10.84 -19.90 -4.44
C PRO A 269 -11.14 -19.72 -5.94
N HIS A 270 -12.12 -18.87 -6.27
CA HIS A 270 -12.57 -18.59 -7.63
C HIS A 270 -11.42 -18.40 -8.64
N TYR A 271 -11.59 -18.91 -9.86
CA TYR A 271 -10.64 -18.68 -10.95
C TYR A 271 -10.78 -17.25 -11.46
N MET A 272 -9.67 -16.51 -11.53
CA MET A 272 -9.62 -15.21 -12.20
C MET A 272 -9.33 -15.40 -13.69
N VAL A 273 -10.30 -15.03 -14.53
CA VAL A 273 -10.19 -15.15 -15.99
C VAL A 273 -10.08 -13.77 -16.60
N ARG A 274 -9.00 -13.54 -17.36
CA ARG A 274 -8.81 -12.31 -18.14
C ARG A 274 -9.29 -12.48 -19.57
N LEU A 275 -10.26 -11.68 -19.96
CA LEU A 275 -10.73 -11.51 -21.33
C LEU A 275 -10.02 -10.30 -21.92
N THR A 276 -9.33 -10.47 -23.04
CA THR A 276 -8.62 -9.40 -23.73
C THR A 276 -9.06 -9.33 -25.19
N ASN A 277 -9.08 -8.12 -25.74
CA ASN A 277 -9.31 -7.86 -27.17
C ASN A 277 -8.01 -7.96 -27.99
N LEU A 278 -6.88 -8.24 -27.34
CA LEU A 278 -5.59 -8.38 -27.99
C LEU A 278 -5.42 -9.82 -28.48
N ASP A 279 -5.01 -9.95 -29.74
CA ASP A 279 -4.51 -11.22 -30.26
C ASP A 279 -3.28 -11.63 -29.45
N GLY A 280 -3.32 -12.80 -28.83
CA GLY A 280 -2.21 -13.34 -28.03
C GLY A 280 -1.33 -14.32 -28.81
#